data_AF-A0A952WTF0-F1
#
_entry.id   AF-A0A952WTF0-F1
#
_cell.length_a   1.000
_cell.length_b   1.000
_cell.length_c   1.000
_cell.angle_alpha   90.00
_cell.angle_beta   90.00
_cell.angle_gamma   90.00
#
_symmetry.space_group_name_H-M   'P 1'
#
loop_
_entity.id
_entity.type
_entity.pdbx_description
1 polymer ?
#
loop_
_entity_poly.entity_id
_entity_poly.type
_entity_poly.pdbx_seq_one_letter_code
_entity_poly.pdbx_strand_id
1 'polypeptide(L)'
;MTDPLIRQLPLPGFVARGLDVRDESVLAAPVAAPKAGTRIVLWSGSLGDDDGPAPRNWTAAACETLDAATARWVDAGLAGELLVRPHARHIVSDIPSAVRFARRWGQTGPHLLWDPAAMLEGPMVAPAHACTHLERLIDALEHPDLARAIEAVALLDGRGPWDSELIAAAKDRCAALGVRVLD
;
A
#
# COMPACT_ATOMS: atom_id res chain seq x y z
N MET A 1 -16.36 -6.52 22.41
CA MET A 1 -15.99 -5.10 22.21
C MET A 1 -15.52 -5.01 20.77
N THR A 2 -16.45 -4.75 19.86
CA THR A 2 -16.30 -4.91 18.40
C THR A 2 -15.88 -3.58 17.78
N ASP A 3 -14.67 -3.55 17.21
CA ASP A 3 -14.14 -2.43 16.43
C ASP A 3 -14.97 -2.24 15.15
N PRO A 4 -15.54 -1.05 14.89
CA PRO A 4 -16.43 -0.85 13.76
C PRO A 4 -15.64 -0.53 12.49
N LEU A 5 -15.84 -1.36 11.46
CA LEU A 5 -15.94 -0.94 10.05
C LEU A 5 -14.83 0.02 9.57
N ILE A 6 -13.72 -0.53 9.08
CA ILE A 6 -12.93 0.13 8.02
C ILE A 6 -13.80 0.16 6.76
N ARG A 7 -14.67 1.17 6.66
CA ARG A 7 -15.30 1.53 5.39
C ARG A 7 -14.22 2.10 4.49
N GLN A 8 -13.70 1.25 3.62
CA GLN A 8 -12.96 1.69 2.44
C GLN A 8 -13.87 2.66 1.67
N LEU A 9 -13.45 3.92 1.56
CA LEU A 9 -14.10 4.84 0.65
C LEU A 9 -13.76 4.37 -0.77
N PRO A 10 -14.76 4.05 -1.62
CA PRO A 10 -14.48 3.80 -3.02
C PRO A 10 -14.13 5.13 -3.67
N LEU A 11 -12.84 5.35 -3.95
CA LEU A 11 -12.44 6.34 -4.93
C LEU A 11 -13.07 5.96 -6.29
N PRO A 12 -13.50 6.93 -7.12
CA PRO A 12 -14.12 6.62 -8.41
C PRO A 12 -13.22 5.71 -9.25
N GLY A 13 -13.68 4.48 -9.55
CA GLY A 13 -12.93 3.48 -10.33
C GLY A 13 -12.15 2.44 -9.52
N PHE A 14 -12.17 2.51 -8.18
CA PHE A 14 -11.48 1.57 -7.29
C PHE A 14 -12.49 0.65 -6.59
N VAL A 15 -12.34 -0.66 -6.78
CA VAL A 15 -13.05 -1.65 -5.96
C VAL A 15 -12.12 -2.05 -4.84
N ALA A 16 -12.27 -1.39 -3.71
CA ALA A 16 -11.63 -1.81 -2.49
C ALA A 16 -12.37 -3.07 -2.00
N ARG A 17 -11.73 -4.24 -2.16
CA ARG A 17 -12.13 -5.44 -1.42
C ARG A 17 -11.06 -5.65 -0.39
N GLY A 18 -11.24 -5.05 0.78
CA GLY A 18 -10.57 -5.56 1.97
C GLY A 18 -10.94 -7.03 2.09
N LEU A 19 -10.00 -7.93 1.80
CA LEU A 19 -10.01 -9.18 2.55
C LEU A 19 -9.83 -8.73 4.00
N ASP A 20 -10.93 -8.81 4.76
CA ASP A 20 -10.88 -8.80 6.21
C ASP A 20 -10.15 -10.09 6.58
N VAL A 21 -8.82 -10.01 6.72
CA VAL A 21 -7.96 -11.14 7.09
C VAL A 21 -8.10 -11.34 8.61
N ARG A 22 -9.33 -11.66 9.05
CA ARG A 22 -9.52 -12.48 10.25
C ARG A 22 -9.37 -13.97 9.94
N ASP A 23 -9.04 -14.26 8.68
CA ASP A 23 -8.79 -15.59 8.16
C ASP A 23 -7.56 -15.48 7.24
N GLU A 24 -6.54 -16.27 7.56
CA GLU A 24 -5.11 -16.26 7.18
C GLU A 24 -4.78 -16.25 5.66
N SER A 25 -5.53 -15.51 4.85
CA SER A 25 -5.54 -15.61 3.40
C SER A 25 -4.83 -14.42 2.75
N VAL A 26 -3.61 -14.69 2.31
CA VAL A 26 -2.87 -13.84 1.37
C VAL A 26 -3.65 -13.71 0.06
N LEU A 27 -3.69 -12.49 -0.51
CA LEU A 27 -4.26 -12.10 -1.82
C LEU A 27 -5.09 -13.23 -2.48
N ALA A 28 -6.36 -13.35 -2.10
CA ALA A 28 -7.27 -14.25 -2.78
C ALA A 28 -7.81 -13.60 -4.06
N ALA A 29 -7.98 -14.38 -5.13
CA ALA A 29 -8.63 -13.93 -6.35
C ALA A 29 -10.02 -13.35 -6.04
N PRO A 30 -10.49 -12.33 -6.79
CA PRO A 30 -11.74 -11.66 -6.48
C PRO A 30 -12.91 -12.61 -6.77
N VAL A 31 -13.96 -12.57 -5.93
CA VAL A 31 -15.16 -13.43 -6.04
C VAL A 31 -15.89 -13.24 -7.39
N ALA A 32 -15.62 -12.15 -8.11
CA ALA A 32 -16.03 -11.94 -9.48
C ALA A 32 -14.88 -11.31 -10.28
N ALA A 33 -14.71 -11.73 -11.54
CA ALA A 33 -13.66 -11.20 -12.41
C ALA A 33 -13.84 -9.67 -12.60
N PRO A 34 -12.80 -8.86 -12.34
CA PRO A 34 -12.85 -7.43 -12.58
C PRO A 34 -13.01 -7.12 -14.06
N LYS A 35 -13.73 -6.03 -14.36
CA LYS A 35 -13.83 -5.49 -15.72
C LYS A 35 -12.55 -4.75 -16.08
N ALA A 36 -12.26 -4.66 -17.38
CA ALA A 36 -11.20 -3.80 -17.89
C ALA A 36 -11.33 -2.37 -17.35
N GLY A 37 -10.21 -1.76 -16.95
CA GLY A 37 -10.17 -0.43 -16.34
C GLY A 37 -10.59 -0.36 -14.86
N THR A 38 -10.89 -1.51 -14.23
CA THR A 38 -11.11 -1.58 -12.79
C THR A 38 -9.77 -1.67 -12.07
N ARG A 39 -9.55 -0.80 -11.07
CA ARG A 39 -8.42 -0.93 -10.15
C ARG A 39 -8.87 -1.62 -8.86
N ILE A 40 -8.11 -2.61 -8.43
CA ILE A 40 -8.36 -3.36 -7.19
C ILE A 40 -7.23 -3.05 -6.23
N VAL A 41 -7.57 -2.42 -5.11
CA VAL A 41 -6.61 -2.06 -4.06
C VAL A 41 -6.71 -3.10 -2.96
N LEU A 42 -5.58 -3.74 -2.69
CA LEU A 42 -5.43 -4.72 -1.63
C LEU A 42 -4.29 -4.31 -0.73
N TRP A 43 -4.45 -4.56 0.55
CA TRP A 43 -3.35 -4.52 1.49
C TRP A 43 -2.43 -5.74 1.26
N SER A 44 -1.14 -5.61 1.52
CA SER A 44 -0.18 -6.73 1.37
C SER A 44 -0.38 -7.86 2.39
N GLY A 45 -1.34 -7.74 3.31
CA GLY A 45 -1.70 -8.73 4.32
C GLY A 45 -0.80 -8.72 5.55
N SER A 46 -1.26 -9.35 6.63
CA SER A 46 -0.51 -9.66 7.84
C SER A 46 -0.48 -11.17 8.09
N LEU A 47 0.57 -11.68 8.72
CA LEU A 47 0.62 -13.04 9.27
C LEU A 47 0.39 -12.98 10.79
N GLY A 48 -0.88 -12.84 11.19
CA GLY A 48 -1.34 -13.02 12.58
C GLY A 48 -2.18 -11.88 13.14
N ASP A 49 -3.21 -12.25 13.91
CA ASP A 49 -4.15 -11.38 14.65
C ASP A 49 -3.60 -10.91 16.02
N ASP A 50 -2.35 -11.25 16.37
CA ASP A 50 -1.74 -10.71 17.59
C ASP A 50 -1.26 -9.27 17.34
N ASP A 51 -1.81 -8.34 18.12
CA ASP A 51 -1.67 -6.86 18.11
C ASP A 51 -0.24 -6.27 18.21
N GLY A 52 0.79 -6.95 17.70
CA GLY A 52 2.18 -6.50 17.72
C GLY A 52 2.83 -6.44 16.34
N PRO A 53 3.76 -5.49 16.07
CA PRO A 53 4.68 -5.57 14.95
C PRO A 53 5.61 -6.75 15.17
N ALA A 54 5.17 -7.95 14.80
CA ALA A 54 5.97 -9.15 14.93
C ALA A 54 6.92 -9.24 13.72
N PRO A 55 8.19 -9.67 13.89
CA PRO A 55 9.14 -9.88 12.80
C PRO A 55 8.67 -10.91 11.74
N ARG A 56 7.52 -11.58 11.99
CA ARG A 56 6.87 -12.57 11.15
C ARG A 56 6.44 -12.00 9.79
N ASN A 57 5.98 -10.75 9.73
CA ASN A 57 5.57 -10.09 8.48
C ASN A 57 6.76 -9.78 7.55
N TRP A 58 7.97 -9.76 8.08
CA TRP A 58 9.21 -9.49 7.34
C TRP A 58 10.04 -10.74 7.08
N THR A 59 9.51 -11.92 7.39
CA THR A 59 10.19 -13.18 7.11
C THR A 59 10.22 -13.46 5.61
N ALA A 60 11.22 -14.23 5.17
CA ALA A 60 11.27 -14.74 3.80
C ALA A 60 9.97 -15.48 3.43
N ALA A 61 9.45 -16.30 4.34
CA ALA A 61 8.19 -17.03 4.14
C ALA A 61 6.99 -16.10 3.89
N ALA A 62 6.89 -14.98 4.62
CA ALA A 62 5.84 -13.99 4.39
C ALA A 62 5.95 -13.37 2.99
N CYS A 63 7.17 -12.97 2.61
CA CYS A 63 7.45 -12.41 1.30
C CYS A 63 7.12 -13.38 0.17
N GLU A 64 7.52 -14.65 0.31
CA GLU A 64 7.22 -15.72 -0.64
C GLU A 64 5.72 -15.96 -0.77
N THR A 65 4.97 -15.87 0.33
CA THR A 65 3.52 -16.05 0.30
C THR A 65 2.85 -14.91 -0.47
N LEU A 66 3.23 -13.65 -0.20
CA LEU A 66 2.77 -12.49 -0.97
C LEU A 66 3.08 -12.63 -2.47
N ASP A 67 4.32 -13.02 -2.78
CA ASP A 67 4.78 -13.21 -4.16
C ASP A 67 4.00 -14.34 -4.87
N ALA A 68 3.77 -15.47 -4.20
CA ALA A 68 2.98 -16.58 -4.75
C ALA A 68 1.54 -16.15 -5.06
N ALA A 69 0.94 -15.34 -4.20
CA ALA A 69 -0.42 -14.89 -4.40
C ALA A 69 -0.53 -13.78 -5.46
N THR A 70 0.48 -12.91 -5.57
CA THR A 70 0.61 -11.95 -6.66
C THR A 70 0.82 -12.66 -8.00
N ALA A 71 1.64 -13.73 -8.03
CA ALA A 71 1.80 -14.58 -9.21
C ALA A 71 0.47 -15.15 -9.67
N ARG A 72 -0.33 -15.72 -8.76
CA ARG A 72 -1.66 -16.25 -9.08
C ARG A 72 -2.59 -15.19 -9.67
N TRP A 73 -2.49 -13.94 -9.23
CA TRP A 73 -3.26 -12.84 -9.81
C TRP A 73 -2.85 -12.58 -11.27
N VAL A 74 -1.55 -12.49 -11.52
CA VAL A 74 -0.99 -12.27 -12.86
C VAL A 74 -1.36 -13.43 -13.78
N ASP A 75 -1.17 -14.66 -13.32
CA ASP A 75 -1.46 -15.89 -14.06
C ASP A 75 -2.95 -16.07 -14.37
N ALA A 76 -3.84 -15.54 -13.51
CA ALA A 76 -5.27 -15.56 -13.74
C ALA A 76 -5.71 -14.66 -14.92
N GLY A 77 -4.85 -13.77 -15.42
CA GLY A 77 -5.11 -12.95 -16.61
C GLY A 77 -6.34 -12.05 -16.45
N LEU A 78 -6.62 -11.60 -15.22
CA LEU A 78 -7.79 -10.78 -14.92
C LEU A 78 -7.69 -9.43 -15.63
N ALA A 79 -8.81 -8.92 -16.14
CA ALA A 79 -8.83 -7.65 -16.88
C ALA A 79 -8.62 -6.40 -16.00
N GLY A 80 -8.59 -6.56 -14.68
CA GLY A 80 -8.39 -5.47 -13.72
C GLY A 80 -6.93 -5.32 -13.29
N GLU A 81 -6.58 -4.12 -12.84
CA GLU A 81 -5.26 -3.78 -12.31
C GLU A 81 -5.20 -4.06 -10.80
N LEU A 82 -4.12 -4.71 -10.34
CA LEU A 82 -3.86 -4.94 -8.92
C LEU A 82 -2.95 -3.85 -8.37
N LEU A 83 -3.42 -3.18 -7.33
CA LEU A 83 -2.64 -2.25 -6.54
C LEU A 83 -2.44 -2.78 -5.13
N VAL A 84 -1.19 -2.93 -4.72
CA VAL A 84 -0.82 -3.25 -3.35
C VAL A 84 -0.60 -1.95 -2.58
N ARG A 85 -1.39 -1.73 -1.52
CA ARG A 85 -1.24 -0.58 -0.61
C ARG A 85 -0.32 -0.97 0.55
N PRO A 86 0.84 -0.30 0.73
CA PRO A 86 1.70 -0.51 1.88
C PRO A 86 1.03 -0.11 3.19
N HIS A 87 1.41 -0.75 4.29
CA HIS A 87 0.98 -0.39 5.65
C HIS A 87 2.04 -0.82 6.66
N ALA A 88 2.23 -0.06 7.73
CA ALA A 88 3.27 -0.32 8.73
C ALA A 88 3.23 -1.73 9.35
N ARG A 89 2.03 -2.34 9.41
CA ARG A 89 1.79 -3.69 9.96
C ARG A 89 1.74 -4.81 8.92
N HIS A 90 2.02 -4.55 7.65
CA HIS A 90 1.90 -5.55 6.58
C HIS A 90 3.26 -5.98 6.01
N ILE A 91 3.25 -6.91 5.05
CA ILE A 91 4.46 -7.45 4.42
C ILE A 91 5.19 -6.37 3.60
N VAL A 92 4.43 -5.46 2.99
CA VAL A 92 4.95 -4.23 2.37
C VAL A 92 4.64 -3.09 3.34
N SER A 93 5.64 -2.68 4.13
CA SER A 93 5.46 -1.76 5.27
C SER A 93 6.39 -0.56 5.26
N ASP A 94 7.46 -0.62 4.50
CA ASP A 94 8.54 0.36 4.49
C ASP A 94 9.14 0.52 3.08
N ILE A 95 10.10 1.44 2.94
CA ILE A 95 10.78 1.69 1.66
C ILE A 95 11.48 0.42 1.15
N PRO A 96 12.29 -0.32 1.94
CA PRO A 96 12.96 -1.53 1.45
C PRO A 96 12.00 -2.61 0.93
N SER A 97 10.93 -2.91 1.67
CA SER A 97 9.94 -3.93 1.26
C SER A 97 9.15 -3.51 0.02
N ALA A 98 8.85 -2.21 -0.13
CA ALA A 98 8.24 -1.68 -1.33
C ALA A 98 9.17 -1.73 -2.54
N VAL A 99 10.45 -1.37 -2.38
CA VAL A 99 11.47 -1.51 -3.45
C VAL A 99 11.61 -2.97 -3.87
N ARG A 100 11.62 -3.91 -2.91
CA ARG A 100 11.65 -5.35 -3.21
C ARG A 100 10.45 -5.76 -4.07
N PHE A 101 9.25 -5.38 -3.65
CA PHE A 101 8.01 -5.67 -4.39
C PHE A 101 8.05 -5.06 -5.79
N ALA A 102 8.45 -3.79 -5.90
CA ALA A 102 8.55 -3.04 -7.15
C ALA A 102 9.54 -3.69 -8.14
N ARG A 103 10.72 -4.10 -7.67
CA ARG A 103 11.71 -4.84 -8.49
C ARG A 103 11.15 -6.14 -9.04
N ARG A 104 10.34 -6.83 -8.23
CA ARG A 104 9.81 -8.15 -8.59
C ARG A 104 8.65 -8.04 -9.58
N TRP A 105 7.74 -7.09 -9.37
CA TRP A 105 6.43 -7.07 -10.04
C TRP A 105 6.19 -5.87 -10.95
N GLY A 106 6.97 -4.78 -10.83
CA GLY A 106 6.72 -3.50 -11.52
C GLY A 106 6.78 -3.54 -13.04
N GLN A 107 7.18 -4.66 -13.65
CA GLN A 107 7.13 -4.86 -15.12
C GLN A 107 6.01 -5.82 -15.57
N THR A 108 5.28 -6.40 -14.62
CA THR A 108 4.31 -7.49 -14.88
C THR A 108 2.86 -7.09 -14.62
N GLY A 109 2.60 -5.88 -14.13
CA GLY A 109 1.26 -5.31 -13.99
C GLY A 109 0.76 -5.07 -12.56
N PRO A 110 1.21 -5.80 -11.52
CA PRO A 110 0.93 -5.40 -10.15
C PRO A 110 1.73 -4.15 -9.78
N HIS A 111 1.03 -3.12 -9.32
CA HIS A 111 1.61 -1.85 -8.93
C HIS A 111 1.36 -1.54 -7.45
N LEU A 112 1.96 -0.47 -6.96
CA LEU A 112 1.80 0.05 -5.62
C LEU A 112 0.84 1.24 -5.64
N LEU A 113 -0.07 1.26 -4.68
CA LEU A 113 -0.73 2.49 -4.24
C LEU A 113 0.09 3.02 -3.06
N TRP A 114 0.97 3.99 -3.32
CA TRP A 114 1.88 4.51 -2.30
C TRP A 114 1.10 5.30 -1.25
N ASP A 115 1.16 4.88 0.00
CA ASP A 115 0.47 5.54 1.09
C ASP A 115 1.43 5.80 2.25
N PRO A 116 2.13 6.94 2.22
CA PRO A 116 3.09 7.28 3.26
C PRO A 116 2.47 7.32 4.66
N ALA A 117 1.23 7.80 4.79
CA ALA A 117 0.57 7.93 6.09
C ALA A 117 0.27 6.54 6.70
N ALA A 118 -0.17 5.59 5.87
CA ALA A 118 -0.42 4.20 6.29
C ALA A 118 0.85 3.45 6.71
N MET A 119 2.03 3.93 6.31
CA MET A 119 3.33 3.35 6.65
C MET A 119 3.91 3.89 7.98
N LEU A 120 3.20 4.80 8.64
CA LEU A 120 3.63 5.41 9.90
C LEU A 120 2.72 4.97 11.06
N GLU A 121 3.34 4.60 12.18
CA GLU A 121 2.64 4.24 13.43
C GLU A 121 2.82 5.30 14.52
N GLY A 122 2.05 5.18 15.61
CA GLY A 122 1.99 6.11 16.74
C GLY A 122 3.31 6.82 17.11
N PRO A 123 4.41 6.10 17.38
CA PRO A 123 5.70 6.73 17.72
C PRO A 123 6.33 7.55 16.58
N MET A 124 6.09 7.18 15.33
CA MET A 124 6.62 7.85 14.14
C MET A 124 5.79 9.07 13.74
N VAL A 125 4.52 9.11 14.11
CA VAL A 125 3.61 10.24 13.87
C VAL A 125 3.65 11.30 14.99
N ALA A 126 4.56 11.17 15.96
CA ALA A 126 4.79 12.22 16.93
C ALA A 126 5.19 13.53 16.21
N PRO A 127 4.68 14.72 16.59
CA PRO A 127 4.87 15.96 15.83
C PRO A 127 6.33 16.30 15.52
N ALA A 128 7.27 15.92 16.41
CA ALA A 128 8.70 16.16 16.23
C ALA A 128 9.35 15.31 15.11
N HIS A 129 8.68 14.26 14.63
CA HIS A 129 9.25 13.27 13.70
C HIS A 129 8.37 13.02 12.47
N ALA A 130 7.08 13.33 12.57
CA ALA A 130 6.07 13.14 11.54
C ALA A 130 6.49 13.72 10.17
N CYS A 131 6.94 14.98 10.14
CA CYS A 131 7.38 15.64 8.90
C CYS A 131 8.58 14.92 8.28
N THR A 132 9.63 14.63 9.07
CA THR A 132 10.84 13.97 8.57
C THR A 132 10.56 12.57 8.02
N HIS A 133 9.67 11.80 8.65
CA HIS A 133 9.32 10.48 8.16
C HIS A 133 8.48 10.53 6.88
N LEU A 134 7.52 11.45 6.80
CA LEU A 134 6.72 11.65 5.61
C LEU A 134 7.60 12.12 4.43
N GLU A 135 8.46 13.10 4.64
CA GLU A 135 9.42 13.59 3.64
C GLU A 135 10.27 12.44 3.09
N ARG A 136 10.85 11.60 3.97
CA ARG A 136 11.64 10.43 3.56
C ARG A 136 10.83 9.45 2.71
N LEU A 137 9.57 9.22 3.04
CA LEU A 137 8.69 8.32 2.28
C LEU A 137 8.32 8.93 0.92
N ILE A 138 8.20 10.25 0.81
CA ILE A 138 7.98 10.92 -0.47
C ILE A 138 9.26 10.96 -1.30
N ASP A 139 10.41 11.28 -0.72
CA ASP A 139 11.69 11.30 -1.44
C ASP A 139 12.11 9.91 -1.91
N ALA A 140 11.67 8.84 -1.24
CA ALA A 140 11.86 7.47 -1.72
C ALA A 140 11.29 7.22 -3.12
N LEU A 141 10.31 8.02 -3.56
CA LEU A 141 9.73 7.95 -4.90
C LEU A 141 10.76 8.27 -6.01
N GLU A 142 11.88 8.91 -5.70
CA GLU A 142 13.00 9.09 -6.63
C GLU A 142 13.71 7.77 -6.97
N HIS A 143 13.52 6.73 -6.15
CA HIS A 143 14.11 5.43 -6.42
C HIS A 143 13.51 4.83 -7.71
N PRO A 144 14.34 4.44 -8.70
CA PRO A 144 13.85 4.11 -10.04
C PRO A 144 12.90 2.91 -10.08
N ASP A 145 13.07 1.95 -9.18
CA ASP A 145 12.14 0.81 -9.10
C ASP A 145 10.78 1.23 -8.53
N LEU A 146 10.74 2.13 -7.54
CA LEU A 146 9.49 2.63 -6.98
C LEU A 146 8.76 3.52 -8.00
N ALA A 147 9.48 4.44 -8.65
CA ALA A 147 8.91 5.30 -9.68
C ALA A 147 8.22 4.54 -10.81
N ARG A 148 8.71 3.33 -11.15
CA ARG A 148 8.11 2.46 -12.17
C ARG A 148 6.89 1.68 -11.67
N ALA A 149 6.89 1.32 -10.39
CA ALA A 149 5.87 0.45 -9.82
C ALA A 149 4.73 1.21 -9.15
N ILE A 150 4.82 2.53 -8.98
CA ILE A 150 3.80 3.33 -8.32
C ILE A 150 2.81 3.88 -9.34
N GLU A 151 1.56 3.48 -9.18
CA GLU A 151 0.46 3.97 -10.02
C GLU A 151 -0.10 5.30 -9.50
N ALA A 152 -0.17 5.45 -8.17
CA ALA A 152 -0.63 6.66 -7.52
C ALA A 152 -0.15 6.76 -6.07
N VAL A 153 -0.23 7.96 -5.52
CA VAL A 153 0.00 8.27 -4.10
C VAL A 153 -1.32 8.64 -3.43
N ALA A 154 -1.66 7.95 -2.35
CA ALA A 154 -2.75 8.31 -1.47
C ALA A 154 -2.20 9.12 -0.28
N LEU A 155 -2.54 10.41 -0.21
CA LEU A 155 -2.20 11.28 0.93
C LEU A 155 -3.39 11.47 1.89
N LEU A 156 -4.40 10.60 1.83
CA LEU A 156 -5.76 10.85 2.31
C LEU A 156 -6.14 10.27 3.67
N ASP A 157 -5.28 9.51 4.33
CA ASP A 157 -5.64 9.05 5.66
C ASP A 157 -5.37 10.19 6.66
N GLY A 158 -6.41 11.01 6.90
CA GLY A 158 -6.51 12.02 7.96
C GLY A 158 -6.42 11.46 9.38
N ARG A 159 -5.64 10.39 9.57
CA ARG A 159 -5.34 9.67 10.80
C ARG A 159 -3.96 10.03 11.37
N GLY A 160 -3.45 11.22 11.05
CA GLY A 160 -2.22 11.72 11.64
C GLY A 160 -2.30 13.22 11.90
N PRO A 161 -1.36 13.78 12.67
CA PRO A 161 -1.29 15.21 12.96
C PRO A 161 -0.72 15.99 11.76
N TRP A 162 -1.15 15.65 10.54
CA TRP A 162 -0.69 16.28 9.32
C TRP A 162 -1.37 17.64 9.20
N ASP A 163 -0.59 18.71 9.30
CA ASP A 163 -1.11 20.02 8.95
C ASP A 163 -1.27 20.16 7.43
N SER A 164 -2.04 21.17 7.02
CA SER A 164 -2.32 21.43 5.61
C SER A 164 -1.09 21.84 4.80
N GLU A 165 -0.08 22.45 5.43
CA GLU A 165 1.14 22.89 4.75
C GLU A 165 2.01 21.70 4.37
N LEU A 166 2.17 20.73 5.28
CA LEU A 166 2.88 19.48 5.04
C LEU A 166 2.22 18.65 3.95
N ILE A 167 0.88 18.52 3.98
CA ILE A 167 0.13 17.83 2.91
C ILE A 167 0.32 18.55 1.57
N ALA A 168 0.27 19.88 1.55
CA ALA A 168 0.51 20.66 0.33
C ALA A 168 1.92 20.46 -0.22
N ALA A 169 2.95 20.53 0.64
CA ALA A 169 4.34 20.28 0.26
C ALA A 169 4.54 18.86 -0.29
N ALA A 170 3.91 17.85 0.33
CA ALA A 170 3.94 16.48 -0.18
C ALA A 170 3.27 16.35 -1.55
N LYS A 171 2.14 17.04 -1.78
CA LYS A 171 1.47 17.11 -3.09
C LYS A 171 2.35 17.76 -4.15
N ASP A 172 2.95 18.90 -3.84
CA ASP A 172 3.86 19.63 -4.74
C ASP A 172 5.06 18.76 -5.12
N ARG A 173 5.63 18.04 -4.15
CA ARG A 173 6.73 17.12 -4.38
C ARG A 173 6.33 15.93 -5.26
N CYS A 174 5.16 15.33 -5.02
CA CYS A 174 4.63 14.27 -5.91
C CYS A 174 4.42 14.79 -7.33
N ALA A 175 3.89 16.01 -7.48
CA ALA A 175 3.71 16.65 -8.78
C ALA A 175 5.05 16.90 -9.50
N ALA A 176 6.09 17.34 -8.78
CA ALA A 176 7.44 17.52 -9.33
C ALA A 176 8.07 16.20 -9.81
N LEU A 177 7.70 15.07 -9.19
CA LEU A 177 8.11 13.73 -9.60
C LEU A 177 7.23 13.13 -10.70
N GLY A 178 6.18 13.85 -11.14
CA GLY A 178 5.23 13.37 -12.14
C GLY A 178 4.32 12.23 -11.64
N VAL A 179 4.21 12.06 -10.32
CA VAL A 179 3.42 10.99 -9.72
C VAL A 179 2.00 11.49 -9.46
N ARG A 180 1.00 10.69 -9.87
CA ARG A 180 -0.40 11.00 -9.64
C ARG A 180 -0.74 10.94 -8.15
N VAL A 181 -1.34 12.01 -7.62
CA VAL A 181 -1.90 12.04 -6.27
C VAL A 181 -3.41 11.79 -6.33
N LEU A 182 -3.94 11.01 -5.38
CA LEU A 182 -5.38 10.83 -5.17
C LEU A 182 -5.86 11.81 -4.10
N ASP A 183 -6.94 12.54 -4.41
CA ASP A 183 -7.67 13.46 -3.51
C ASP A 183 -8.90 12.81 -2.86
#